data_AF-A0A9P5TJQ6-F1
#
_entry.id   AF-A0A9P5TJQ6-F1
#
_cell.length_a   1.000
_cell.length_b   1.000
_cell.length_c   1.000
_cell.angle_alpha   90.00
_cell.angle_beta   90.00
_cell.angle_gamma   90.00
#
_symmetry.space_group_name_H-M   'P 1'
#
loop_
_entity.id
_entity.type
_entity.pdbx_description
1 polymer ?
#
loop_
_entity_poly.entity_id
_entity_poly.type
_entity_poly.pdbx_seq_one_letter_code
_entity_poly.pdbx_strand_id
1 'polypeptide(L)' 'MKFSILSFVTTLAFVSQALATPAPQGSTTVYHCNGPSGETCPTGYRCCGPLLVGVGGTCYLGTTGICPDL' A
#
# COMPACT_ATOMS: atom_id res chain seq x y z
N MET A 1 39.63 11.62 30.45
CA MET A 1 38.21 11.43 30.05
C MET A 1 38.09 11.71 28.56
N LYS A 2 38.24 10.70 27.69
CA LYS A 2 38.24 10.89 26.22
C LYS A 2 37.61 9.72 25.46
N PHE A 3 37.52 8.55 26.11
CA PHE A 3 36.82 7.36 25.61
C PHE A 3 35.28 7.44 25.72
N SER A 4 34.76 8.21 26.69
CA SER A 4 33.31 8.28 26.96
C SER A 4 32.51 8.96 25.85
N ILE A 5 33.11 9.93 25.14
CA ILE A 5 32.45 10.66 24.05
C ILE A 5 32.33 9.77 22.81
N LEU A 6 33.37 8.99 22.52
CA LEU A 6 33.39 8.05 21.39
C LEU A 6 32.31 6.96 21.52
N SER A 7 32.09 6.43 22.73
CA SER A 7 31.04 5.43 22.98
C SER A 7 29.62 5.99 22.87
N PHE A 8 29.41 7.27 23.13
CA PHE A 8 28.10 7.91 23.02
C PHE A 8 27.70 8.16 21.56
N VAL A 9 28.66 8.50 20.71
CA VAL A 9 28.41 8.77 19.29
C VAL A 9 28.07 7.48 18.55
N THR A 10 28.74 6.37 18.88
CA THR A 10 28.46 5.07 18.24
C THR A 10 27.08 4.53 18.61
N THR A 11 26.65 4.60 19.87
CA THR A 11 25.31 4.15 20.25
C THR A 11 24.19 4.99 19.61
N LEU A 12 24.38 6.31 19.48
CA LEU A 12 23.40 7.19 18.83
C LEU A 12 23.25 6.91 17.33
N ALA A 13 24.33 6.55 16.64
CA ALA A 13 24.30 6.18 15.22
C ALA A 13 23.56 4.85 14.97
N PHE A 14 23.65 3.89 15.89
CA PHE A 14 22.91 2.62 15.76
C PHE A 14 21.41 2.78 16.03
N VAL A 15 21.00 3.62 16.98
CA VAL A 15 19.57 3.86 17.28
C VAL A 15 18.87 4.64 16.15
N SER A 16 19.58 5.53 15.46
CA SER A 16 19.02 6.32 14.36
C SER A 16 18.59 5.48 13.15
N GLN A 17 19.13 4.26 12.99
CA GLN A 17 18.78 3.38 11.87
C GLN A 17 17.43 2.66 12.07
N ALA A 18 16.91 2.60 13.31
CA ALA A 18 15.66 1.91 13.62
C ALA A 18 14.39 2.71 13.24
N LEU A 19 14.49 4.02 13.01
CA LEU A 19 13.34 4.85 12.62
C LEU A 19 13.18 4.99 11.09
N ALA A 20 14.17 4.60 10.30
CA ALA A 20 14.13 4.73 8.84
C ALA A 20 13.77 3.43 8.11
N THR A 21 13.54 2.33 8.83
CA THR A 21 12.98 1.12 8.21
C THR A 21 11.57 1.43 7.71
N PRO A 22 11.28 1.27 6.41
CA PRO A 22 9.92 1.39 5.90
C PRO A 22 9.04 0.47 6.75
N ALA A 23 8.02 1.04 7.40
CA ALA A 23 7.00 0.22 8.04
C ALA A 23 6.50 -0.77 6.97
N PRO A 24 6.31 -2.06 7.29
CA PRO A 24 5.69 -2.99 6.36
C PRO A 24 4.34 -2.38 5.99
N GLN A 25 4.28 -1.81 4.79
CA GLN A 25 3.02 -1.42 4.17
C GLN A 25 2.42 -2.78 3.87
N GLY A 26 1.52 -3.25 4.74
CA GLY A 26 0.70 -4.42 4.46
C GLY A 26 -0.02 -4.14 3.16
N SER A 27 0.61 -4.53 2.06
CA SER A 27 0.19 -4.13 0.72
C SER A 27 -0.92 -5.08 0.36
N THR A 28 -2.13 -4.75 0.78
CA THR A 28 -3.32 -5.23 0.12
C THR A 28 -3.26 -4.65 -1.28
N THR A 29 -2.76 -5.43 -2.24
CA THR A 29 -2.74 -5.05 -3.66
C THR A 29 -4.15 -4.65 -4.06
N VAL A 30 -4.35 -3.36 -4.33
CA VAL A 30 -5.60 -2.83 -4.84
C VAL A 30 -5.58 -2.99 -6.34
N TYR A 31 -6.51 -3.79 -6.86
CA TYR A 31 -6.71 -3.95 -8.30
C TYR A 31 -7.69 -2.89 -8.79
N HIS A 32 -7.39 -2.30 -9.94
CA HIS A 32 -8.24 -1.30 -10.60
C HIS A 32 -8.80 -1.83 -11.91
N CYS A 33 -9.91 -1.23 -12.36
CA CYS A 33 -10.65 -1.64 -13.56
C CYS A 33 -11.23 -0.43 -14.27
N ASN A 34 -11.52 -0.52 -15.57
CA ASN A 34 -12.03 0.57 -16.41
C ASN A 34 -11.16 1.84 -16.37
N GLY A 35 -9.85 1.67 -16.20
CA GLY A 35 -8.86 2.74 -16.35
C GLY A 35 -8.70 3.20 -17.81
N PRO A 36 -7.78 4.13 -18.11
CA PRO A 36 -7.59 4.69 -19.45
C PRO A 36 -7.24 3.65 -20.52
N SER A 37 -6.66 2.52 -20.11
CA SER A 37 -6.30 1.38 -20.96
C SER A 37 -7.36 0.27 -21.02
N GLY A 38 -8.53 0.46 -20.38
CA GLY A 38 -9.62 -0.53 -20.40
C GLY A 38 -9.39 -1.75 -19.51
N GLU A 39 -8.67 -1.58 -18.40
CA GLU A 39 -8.29 -2.69 -17.51
C GLU A 39 -9.51 -3.46 -16.97
N THR A 40 -9.39 -4.78 -16.90
CA THR A 40 -10.44 -5.67 -16.38
C THR A 40 -10.00 -6.30 -15.06
N CYS A 41 -10.94 -6.53 -14.16
CA CYS A 41 -10.66 -7.23 -12.92
C CYS A 41 -10.22 -8.69 -13.17
N PRO A 42 -9.29 -9.23 -12.37
CA PRO A 42 -8.90 -10.62 -12.45
C PRO A 42 -10.07 -11.57 -12.12
N THR A 43 -9.95 -12.83 -12.54
CA THR A 43 -10.99 -13.85 -12.30
C THR A 43 -11.32 -13.98 -10.81
N GLY A 44 -12.62 -13.97 -10.49
CA GLY A 44 -13.10 -14.01 -9.11
C GLY A 44 -13.30 -12.63 -8.47
N TYR A 45 -12.98 -11.55 -9.19
CA TYR A 45 -13.18 -10.17 -8.76
C TYR A 45 -14.20 -9.48 -9.66
N ARG A 46 -14.90 -8.49 -9.10
CA ARG A 46 -15.81 -7.59 -9.82
C ARG A 46 -15.32 -6.16 -9.72
N CYS A 47 -15.56 -5.39 -10.77
CA CYS A 47 -15.29 -3.97 -10.77
C CYS A 47 -16.40 -3.23 -10.01
N CYS A 48 -16.06 -2.56 -8.91
CA CYS A 48 -16.97 -1.71 -8.18
C CYS A 48 -16.59 -0.23 -8.32
N GLY A 49 -17.62 0.60 -8.23
CA GLY A 49 -17.51 2.03 -8.41
C GLY A 49 -16.88 2.76 -7.20
N PRO A 50 -16.68 4.07 -7.34
CA PRO A 50 -17.19 4.93 -8.43
C PRO A 50 -16.36 4.83 -9.72
N LEU A 51 -17.03 4.57 -10.85
CA LEU A 51 -16.41 4.55 -12.18
C LEU A 51 -16.26 5.99 -12.69
N LEU A 52 -15.19 6.67 -12.27
CA LEU A 52 -14.85 7.96 -12.87
C LEU A 52 -14.19 7.75 -14.24
N VAL A 53 -14.67 8.48 -15.24
CA VAL A 53 -14.11 8.46 -16.60
C VAL A 53 -12.62 8.84 -16.53
N GLY A 54 -11.76 7.91 -16.95
CA GLY A 54 -10.29 8.08 -16.93
C GLY A 54 -9.58 7.64 -15.65
N VAL A 55 -10.31 7.32 -14.57
CA VAL A 55 -9.73 6.81 -13.30
C VAL A 55 -10.10 5.34 -13.08
N GLY A 56 -11.30 4.92 -13.50
CA GLY A 56 -11.79 3.57 -13.30
C GLY A 56 -12.29 3.32 -11.87
N GLY A 57 -12.63 2.06 -11.59
CA GLY A 57 -13.09 1.58 -10.29
C GLY A 57 -12.04 0.72 -9.57
N THR A 58 -12.45 0.11 -8.46
CA THR A 58 -11.65 -0.85 -7.70
C THR A 58 -12.27 -2.24 -7.77
N CYS A 59 -11.43 -3.26 -7.87
CA CYS A 59 -11.86 -4.64 -7.93
C CYS A 59 -12.04 -5.21 -6.53
N TYR A 60 -13.19 -5.83 -6.30
CA TYR A 60 -13.50 -6.52 -5.04
C TYR A 60 -13.74 -7.99 -5.29
N LEU A 61 -13.47 -8.80 -4.28
CA LEU A 61 -13.68 -10.24 -4.33
C LEU A 61 -15.17 -10.56 -4.45
N GLY A 62 -15.51 -11.52 -5.30
CA GLY A 62 -16.88 -11.92 -5.60
C GLY A 62 -17.31 -11.52 -7.00
N THR A 63 -17.87 -12.48 -7.75
CA THR A 63 -18.34 -12.29 -9.12
C THR A 63 -19.80 -11.85 -9.21
N THR A 64 -20.54 -11.92 -8.10
CA THR A 64 -21.97 -11.60 -8.01
C THR A 64 -22.29 -10.88 -6.69
N GLY A 65 -23.39 -10.11 -6.65
CA GLY A 65 -23.85 -9.40 -5.44
C GLY A 65 -23.55 -7.90 -5.42
N ILE A 66 -23.89 -7.25 -4.30
CA ILE A 66 -23.77 -5.80 -4.09
C ILE A 66 -22.30 -5.46 -3.79
N CYS A 67 -21.76 -4.43 -4.44
CA CYS A 67 -20.47 -3.83 -4.08
C CYS A 67 -20.44 -3.45 -2.59
N PRO A 68 -19.31 -3.59 -1.89
CA PRO A 68 -19.27 -3.19 -0.49
C PRO A 68 -19.63 -1.71 -0.38
N ASP A 69 -20.64 -1.39 0.44
CA ASP A 69 -20.95 -0.03 0.83
C ASP A 69 -19.74 0.50 1.60
N LEU A 70 -19.10 1.52 1.04
CA LEU A 70 -17.90 2.17 1.58
C LEU A 70 -18.30 3.44 2.34
#